data_AF-A0A8J4U855-F1
#
_entry.id   AF-A0A8J4U855-F1
#
_cell.length_a   1.000
_cell.length_b   1.000
_cell.length_c   1.000
_cell.angle_alpha   90.00
_cell.angle_beta   90.00
_cell.angle_gamma   90.00
#
_symmetry.space_group_name_H-M   'P 1'
#
loop_
_entity.id
_entity.type
_entity.pdbx_description
1 polymer ?
#
loop_
_entity_poly.entity_id
_entity_poly.type
_entity_poly.pdbx_seq_one_letter_code
_entity_poly.pdbx_strand_id
1 'polypeptide(L)'
;MPELLRSPMEMRNDFSVLLLVCISVAVDGISDKNTLKMFACAKTLYISDTDKRKHFRLLLRLFHSDGQEIGSFQSGLIKVISKPSQKRQSMKNADLCISSGSRVSLFNRLRSQTVSTRYLAVEGGGFVASARQWTAFTLILVEDQQTDRSDYSVCESYICYGCVVQLVCTISGVALPPMVIRKVNKQHACLDIDEPVSQLHKCAFQLRNSKHMYLCLSNEKILQYQASPCQKESNRELLNDGSCWTITGTEVVEYTFSESLTSIQTVISPVPVINGLELNGGGHVAMLEIHGENFSPYLKVWFGNMEAETMF
;
A
#
# COMPACT_ATOMS: atom_id res chain seq x y z
N MET A 1 -15.38 14.16 -26.57
CA MET A 1 -13.97 13.77 -26.46
C MET A 1 -13.12 15.02 -26.44
N PRO A 2 -12.30 15.26 -25.41
CA PRO A 2 -11.17 16.15 -25.55
C PRO A 2 -9.86 15.43 -25.24
N GLU A 3 -8.93 15.59 -26.17
CA GLU A 3 -7.53 15.20 -26.10
C GLU A 3 -6.81 15.99 -24.99
N LEU A 4 -6.18 15.28 -24.06
CA LEU A 4 -5.19 15.87 -23.16
C LEU A 4 -3.83 15.84 -23.85
N LEU A 5 -3.32 17.04 -24.15
CA LEU A 5 -2.00 17.29 -24.71
C LEU A 5 -0.92 16.45 -24.00
N ARG A 6 -0.29 15.54 -24.75
CA ARG A 6 0.92 14.84 -24.35
C ARG A 6 2.12 15.66 -24.78
N SER A 7 2.91 16.17 -23.83
CA SER A 7 4.32 16.41 -24.07
C SER A 7 5.12 15.26 -23.45
N PRO A 8 6.00 14.57 -24.19
CA PRO A 8 6.91 13.60 -23.61
C PRO A 8 8.17 14.34 -23.14
N MET A 9 8.46 14.27 -21.85
CA MET A 9 9.75 14.72 -21.32
C MET A 9 10.51 13.51 -20.79
N GLU A 10 11.70 13.30 -21.36
CA GLU A 10 12.67 12.28 -20.97
C GLU A 10 13.05 12.42 -19.50
N MET A 11 13.01 11.33 -18.73
CA MET A 11 13.65 11.28 -17.42
C MET A 11 14.95 10.49 -17.49
N ARG A 12 16.04 11.19 -17.12
CA ARG A 12 17.40 10.67 -16.93
C ARG A 12 17.48 9.78 -15.68
N ASN A 13 18.42 8.84 -15.75
CA ASN A 13 18.50 7.57 -15.03
C ASN A 13 18.91 7.59 -13.54
N ASP A 14 18.80 8.69 -12.77
CA ASP A 14 19.49 8.77 -11.46
C ASP A 14 18.65 9.29 -10.27
N PHE A 15 17.44 8.77 -10.02
CA PHE A 15 16.70 9.11 -8.79
C PHE A 15 16.13 7.88 -8.05
N SER A 16 16.50 7.75 -6.78
CA SER A 16 16.31 6.55 -5.94
C SER A 16 15.05 6.52 -5.05
N VAL A 17 14.03 7.33 -5.34
CA VAL A 17 12.72 7.19 -4.68
C VAL A 17 11.63 7.18 -5.74
N LEU A 18 11.23 5.98 -6.15
CA LEU A 18 10.05 5.81 -6.98
C LEU A 18 8.83 5.79 -6.05
N LEU A 19 8.16 6.92 -5.92
CA LEU A 19 6.89 6.98 -5.20
C LEU A 19 5.78 6.52 -6.14
N LEU A 20 5.13 5.41 -5.82
CA LEU A 20 3.97 4.94 -6.55
C LEU A 20 2.70 5.38 -5.86
N VAL A 21 1.97 6.28 -6.53
CA VAL A 21 0.71 6.83 -6.02
C VAL A 21 -0.38 6.44 -6.99
N CYS A 22 -1.36 5.67 -6.50
CA CYS A 22 -2.62 5.48 -7.19
C CYS A 22 -3.65 6.40 -6.54
N ILE A 23 -4.42 7.11 -7.37
CA ILE A 23 -5.54 7.93 -6.95
C ILE A 23 -6.79 7.27 -7.53
N SER A 24 -7.65 6.78 -6.65
CA SER A 24 -8.98 6.31 -7.02
C SER A 24 -9.97 7.41 -6.68
N VAL A 25 -10.72 7.89 -7.67
CA VAL A 25 -11.84 8.79 -7.45
C VAL A 25 -13.11 8.05 -7.87
N ALA A 26 -13.93 7.70 -6.88
CA ALA A 26 -15.28 7.21 -7.15
C ALA A 26 -16.22 8.41 -7.07
N VAL A 27 -17.02 8.63 -8.10
CA VAL A 27 -18.11 9.61 -8.09
C VAL A 27 -19.40 8.82 -8.21
N ASP A 28 -20.17 8.75 -7.12
CA ASP A 28 -21.52 8.20 -7.16
C ASP A 28 -22.48 9.28 -7.69
N GLY A 29 -22.81 9.20 -8.98
CA GLY A 29 -23.84 10.03 -9.60
C GLY A 29 -25.23 9.39 -9.45
N ILE A 30 -26.26 10.21 -9.16
CA ILE A 30 -27.67 9.82 -8.98
C ILE A 30 -28.35 9.47 -10.34
N SER A 31 -27.69 8.73 -11.22
CA SER A 31 -28.36 8.22 -12.44
C SER A 31 -27.87 6.82 -12.80
N ASP A 32 -28.76 5.87 -12.54
CA ASP A 32 -28.88 4.53 -13.11
C ASP A 32 -27.60 3.70 -13.36
N LYS A 33 -27.43 2.71 -12.46
CA LYS A 33 -26.83 1.38 -12.69
C LYS A 33 -25.36 1.24 -13.05
N ASN A 34 -24.54 2.30 -13.05
CA ASN A 34 -23.08 2.12 -13.04
C ASN A 34 -22.39 3.27 -12.29
N THR A 35 -21.95 3.02 -11.05
CA THR A 35 -20.94 3.86 -10.40
C THR A 35 -19.70 3.90 -11.30
N LEU A 36 -19.44 5.04 -11.94
CA LEU A 36 -18.25 5.28 -12.73
C LEU A 36 -17.07 5.51 -11.77
N LYS A 37 -16.40 4.43 -11.38
CA LYS A 37 -15.12 4.52 -10.67
C LYS A 37 -14.04 4.91 -11.67
N MET A 38 -13.45 6.09 -11.48
CA MET A 38 -12.33 6.56 -12.28
C MET A 38 -11.03 6.35 -11.49
N PHE A 39 -10.02 5.82 -12.18
CA PHE A 39 -8.70 5.59 -11.60
C PHE A 39 -7.65 6.39 -12.37
N ALA A 40 -6.82 7.12 -11.63
CA ALA A 40 -5.68 7.84 -12.15
C ALA A 40 -4.42 7.47 -11.36
N CYS A 41 -3.25 7.54 -11.99
CA CYS A 41 -1.99 7.24 -11.33
C CYS A 41 -0.95 8.30 -11.68
N ALA A 42 -0.31 8.85 -10.65
CA ALA A 42 0.79 9.79 -10.82
C ALA A 42 2.11 9.00 -10.89
N LYS A 43 2.62 8.78 -12.12
CA LYS A 43 3.80 7.92 -12.37
C LYS A 43 5.14 8.67 -12.40
N THR A 44 5.10 10.00 -12.38
CA THR A 44 6.27 10.87 -12.58
C THR A 44 6.57 11.73 -11.35
N LEU A 45 6.07 11.35 -10.18
CA LEU A 45 6.38 12.04 -8.93
C LEU A 45 7.76 11.62 -8.42
N TYR A 46 8.56 12.61 -8.03
CA TYR A 46 9.85 12.41 -7.37
C TYR A 46 10.11 13.56 -6.38
N ILE A 47 11.00 13.32 -5.42
CA ILE A 47 11.53 14.33 -4.51
C ILE A 47 13.02 14.49 -4.78
N SER A 48 13.48 15.73 -4.96
CA SER A 48 14.90 16.03 -5.17
C SER A 48 15.68 15.97 -3.86
N ASP A 49 16.95 15.64 -3.95
CA ASP A 49 17.94 15.71 -2.88
C ASP A 49 18.18 17.13 -2.32
N THR A 50 17.75 18.17 -3.04
CA THR A 50 17.72 19.54 -2.52
C THR A 50 16.67 19.72 -1.43
N ASP A 51 15.60 18.91 -1.45
CA ASP A 51 14.59 18.90 -0.40
C ASP A 51 15.11 18.17 0.85
N LYS A 52 15.12 18.87 1.98
CA LYS A 52 15.64 18.35 3.26
C LYS A 52 14.56 17.84 4.20
N ARG A 53 13.30 17.84 3.79
CA ARG A 53 12.19 17.32 4.61
C ARG A 53 12.37 15.82 4.82
N LYS A 54 12.21 15.37 6.06
CA LYS A 54 12.23 13.94 6.41
C LYS A 54 10.92 13.24 6.05
N HIS A 55 9.84 14.01 5.98
CA HIS A 55 8.51 13.52 5.65
C HIS A 55 7.76 14.56 4.81
N PHE A 56 6.84 14.11 3.97
CA PHE A 56 5.94 14.97 3.22
C PHE A 56 4.56 14.33 3.07
N ARG A 57 3.56 15.12 2.69
CA ARG A 57 2.24 14.64 2.26
C ARG A 57 2.07 14.98 0.79
N LEU A 58 1.31 14.16 0.08
CA LEU A 58 0.80 14.50 -1.24
C LEU A 58 -0.45 15.37 -1.07
N LEU A 59 -0.61 16.34 -1.95
CA LEU A 59 -1.80 17.18 -2.03
C LEU A 59 -2.47 16.93 -3.37
N LEU A 60 -3.68 16.37 -3.33
CA LEU A 60 -4.57 16.26 -4.47
C LEU A 60 -5.54 17.43 -4.45
N ARG A 61 -5.56 18.22 -5.52
CA ARG A 61 -6.59 19.23 -5.74
C ARG A 61 -7.51 18.77 -6.85
N LEU A 62 -8.81 18.76 -6.59
CA LEU A 62 -9.83 18.40 -7.57
C LEU A 62 -10.56 19.66 -8.03
N PHE A 63 -10.83 19.73 -9.32
CA PHE A 63 -11.52 20.84 -9.95
C PHE A 63 -12.62 20.31 -10.87
N HIS A 64 -13.72 21.05 -10.96
CA HIS A 64 -14.70 20.88 -12.02
C HIS A 64 -14.11 21.32 -13.37
N SER A 65 -14.80 20.96 -14.46
CA SER A 65 -14.40 21.33 -15.83
C SER A 65 -14.42 22.84 -16.09
N ASP A 66 -15.15 23.61 -15.29
CA ASP A 66 -15.23 25.07 -15.33
C ASP A 66 -14.11 25.76 -14.53
N GLY A 67 -13.24 24.99 -13.88
CA GLY A 67 -12.13 25.49 -13.07
C GLY A 67 -12.47 25.77 -11.60
N GLN A 68 -13.71 25.52 -11.16
CA GLN A 68 -14.08 25.63 -9.76
C GLN A 68 -13.43 24.52 -8.93
N GLU A 69 -12.81 24.87 -7.80
CA GLU A 69 -12.20 23.89 -6.89
C GLU A 69 -13.28 23.10 -6.14
N ILE A 70 -13.23 21.78 -6.27
CA ILE A 70 -14.06 20.84 -5.50
C ILE A 70 -13.48 20.73 -4.08
N GLY A 71 -12.17 20.54 -3.99
CA GLY A 71 -11.49 20.39 -2.71
C GLY A 71 -10.03 20.00 -2.82
N SER A 72 -9.35 20.17 -1.70
CA SER A 72 -7.95 19.80 -1.48
C SER A 72 -7.87 18.63 -0.47
N PHE A 73 -7.21 17.55 -0.86
CA PHE A 73 -7.13 16.28 -0.12
C PHE A 73 -5.68 15.88 0.12
N GLN A 74 -5.34 15.47 1.34
CA GLN A 74 -3.96 15.14 1.70
C GLN A 74 -3.76 13.63 1.83
N SER A 75 -2.57 13.12 1.48
CA SER A 75 -2.21 11.76 1.85
C SER A 75 -1.80 11.67 3.34
N GLY A 76 -1.63 10.44 3.81
CA GLY A 76 -0.84 10.13 5.00
C GLY A 76 0.60 10.62 4.86
N LEU A 77 1.33 10.55 5.98
CA LEU A 77 2.70 11.05 6.06
C LEU A 77 3.66 10.08 5.36
N ILE A 78 4.37 10.55 4.33
CA ILE A 78 5.31 9.75 3.56
C ILE A 78 6.73 10.05 4.03
N LYS A 79 7.44 9.02 4.50
CA LYS A 79 8.84 9.12 4.92
C LYS A 79 9.78 9.16 3.73
N VAL A 80 10.68 10.15 3.72
CA VAL A 80 11.76 10.24 2.73
C VAL A 80 12.89 9.30 3.14
N ILE A 81 13.30 8.44 2.21
CA ILE A 81 14.43 7.52 2.39
C ILE A 81 15.46 7.74 1.29
N SER A 82 16.73 7.51 1.59
CA SER A 82 17.82 7.74 0.64
C SER A 82 17.97 6.57 -0.36
N LYS A 83 18.30 5.39 0.18
CA LYS A 83 18.40 4.11 -0.54
C LYS A 83 17.97 2.98 0.39
N PRO A 84 17.40 1.88 -0.14
CA PRO A 84 17.16 0.70 0.68
C PRO A 84 18.44 0.22 1.34
N SER A 85 18.37 -0.10 2.63
CA SER A 85 19.52 -0.60 3.38
C SER A 85 19.93 -1.97 2.85
N GLN A 86 21.20 -2.12 2.45
CA GLN A 86 21.81 -3.42 2.14
C GLN A 86 22.33 -4.14 3.39
N LYS A 87 22.46 -3.42 4.52
CA LYS A 87 22.87 -3.99 5.80
C LYS A 87 21.73 -4.80 6.41
N ARG A 88 22.08 -5.76 7.27
CA ARG A 88 21.11 -6.51 8.09
C ARG A 88 20.18 -5.53 8.79
N GLN A 89 18.88 -5.64 8.53
CA GLN A 89 17.91 -4.77 9.17
C GLN A 89 17.86 -5.08 10.68
N SER A 90 17.77 -4.04 11.50
CA SER A 90 17.62 -4.16 12.95
C SER A 90 16.20 -3.76 13.35
N MET A 91 15.62 -4.46 14.31
CA MET A 91 14.35 -4.09 14.94
C MET A 91 14.40 -2.72 15.65
N LYS A 92 15.61 -2.17 15.91
CA LYS A 92 15.76 -0.81 16.43
C LYS A 92 15.30 0.28 15.44
N ASN A 93 15.25 -0.04 14.14
CA ASN A 93 14.74 0.85 13.10
C ASN A 93 13.33 0.40 12.66
N ALA A 94 12.39 0.39 13.63
CA ALA A 94 11.01 -0.06 13.48
C ALA A 94 10.29 0.54 12.26
N ASP A 95 10.45 1.85 12.02
CA ASP A 95 9.75 2.58 10.94
C ASP A 95 9.93 2.01 9.52
N LEU A 96 11.02 1.25 9.30
CA LEU A 96 11.32 0.67 7.99
C LEU A 96 11.02 -0.83 7.93
N CYS A 97 10.61 -1.44 9.04
CA CYS A 97 10.22 -2.84 9.09
C CYS A 97 8.78 -3.00 8.59
N ILE A 98 8.45 -4.21 8.13
CA ILE A 98 7.09 -4.57 7.74
C ILE A 98 6.52 -5.49 8.81
N SER A 99 5.40 -5.08 9.40
CA SER A 99 4.69 -5.82 10.45
C SER A 99 3.62 -6.73 9.85
N SER A 100 3.29 -7.82 10.54
CA SER A 100 2.10 -8.62 10.22
C SER A 100 0.84 -7.75 10.26
N GLY A 101 -0.04 -7.92 9.29
CA GLY A 101 -1.25 -7.10 9.13
C GLY A 101 -1.04 -5.79 8.36
N SER A 102 0.22 -5.39 8.10
CA SER A 102 0.49 -4.22 7.26
C SER A 102 0.05 -4.45 5.81
N ARG A 103 -0.33 -3.37 5.14
CA ARG A 103 -0.63 -3.37 3.70
C ARG A 103 0.64 -3.17 2.91
N VAL A 104 0.87 -4.01 1.91
CA VAL A 104 2.05 -3.98 1.05
C VAL A 104 1.67 -4.07 -0.42
N SER A 105 2.55 -3.60 -1.29
CA SER A 105 2.52 -3.84 -2.73
C SER A 105 3.82 -4.52 -3.16
N LEU A 106 3.72 -5.34 -4.20
CA LEU A 106 4.84 -6.05 -4.80
C LEU A 106 5.01 -5.59 -6.24
N PHE A 107 6.26 -5.31 -6.61
CA PHE A 107 6.60 -5.04 -8.00
C PHE A 107 7.88 -5.74 -8.41
N ASN A 108 8.02 -5.99 -9.69
CA ASN A 108 9.22 -6.50 -10.31
C ASN A 108 9.68 -5.49 -11.36
N ARG A 109 11.00 -5.33 -11.49
CA ARG A 109 11.60 -4.49 -12.51
C ARG A 109 12.77 -5.21 -13.15
N LEU A 110 12.56 -5.68 -14.39
CA LEU A 110 13.60 -6.36 -15.14
C LEU A 110 14.73 -5.40 -15.51
N ARG A 111 15.97 -5.78 -15.16
CA ARG A 111 17.21 -5.03 -15.48
C ARG A 111 17.18 -3.54 -15.12
N SER A 112 16.45 -3.18 -14.06
CA SER A 112 16.30 -1.79 -13.61
C SER A 112 15.66 -0.84 -14.64
N GLN A 113 14.96 -1.36 -15.65
CA GLN A 113 14.29 -0.54 -16.67
C GLN A 113 12.90 -0.11 -16.19
N THR A 114 12.58 1.18 -16.18
CA THR A 114 11.27 1.67 -15.69
C THR A 114 10.09 1.10 -16.47
N VAL A 115 10.22 1.00 -17.79
CA VAL A 115 9.20 0.44 -18.72
C VAL A 115 8.90 -1.04 -18.47
N SER A 116 9.85 -1.78 -17.88
CA SER A 116 9.65 -3.19 -17.55
C SER A 116 8.96 -3.41 -16.20
N THR A 117 8.61 -2.33 -15.48
CA THR A 117 8.00 -2.48 -14.15
C THR A 117 6.64 -3.16 -14.29
N ARG A 118 6.43 -4.21 -13.48
CA ARG A 118 5.17 -4.92 -13.33
C ARG A 118 4.81 -5.03 -11.86
N TYR A 119 3.54 -4.79 -11.56
CA TYR A 119 3.00 -4.86 -10.22
C TYR A 119 2.19 -6.15 -10.06
N LEU A 120 2.28 -6.78 -8.90
CA LEU A 120 1.30 -7.79 -8.55
C LEU A 120 -0.06 -7.12 -8.39
N ALA A 121 -1.06 -7.61 -9.10
CA ALA A 121 -2.41 -7.09 -9.06
C ALA A 121 -3.44 -8.24 -9.09
N VAL A 122 -4.66 -7.93 -8.68
CA VAL A 122 -5.83 -8.82 -8.83
C VAL A 122 -6.79 -8.18 -9.83
N GLU A 123 -7.00 -8.86 -10.94
CA GLU A 123 -7.89 -8.44 -12.03
C GLU A 123 -8.84 -9.60 -12.38
N GLY A 124 -10.15 -9.34 -12.45
CA GLY A 124 -11.14 -10.36 -12.80
C GLY A 124 -11.14 -11.59 -11.88
N GLY A 125 -10.76 -11.41 -10.61
CA GLY A 125 -10.66 -12.50 -9.63
C GLY A 125 -9.37 -13.34 -9.71
N GLY A 126 -8.44 -13.00 -10.61
CA GLY A 126 -7.17 -13.70 -10.78
C GLY A 126 -5.95 -12.81 -10.49
N PHE A 127 -4.83 -13.43 -10.11
CA PHE A 127 -3.56 -12.73 -9.94
C PHE A 127 -2.88 -12.49 -11.28
N VAL A 128 -2.47 -11.26 -11.53
CA VAL A 128 -1.79 -10.83 -12.75
C VAL A 128 -0.56 -9.98 -12.43
N ALA A 129 0.35 -9.88 -13.39
CA ALA A 129 1.46 -8.93 -13.34
C ALA A 129 1.10 -7.75 -14.25
N SER A 130 0.67 -6.62 -13.68
CA SER A 130 0.12 -5.50 -14.44
C SER A 130 1.12 -4.35 -14.60
N ALA A 131 1.15 -3.74 -15.79
CA ALA A 131 1.91 -2.50 -16.03
C ALA A 131 1.14 -1.23 -15.66
N ARG A 132 -0.17 -1.34 -15.38
CA ARG A 132 -1.09 -0.20 -15.25
C ARG A 132 -1.51 0.07 -13.83
N GLN A 133 -1.78 -0.99 -13.08
CA GLN A 133 -2.32 -0.93 -11.73
C GLN A 133 -1.56 -1.88 -10.80
N TRP A 134 -1.73 -1.65 -9.52
CA TRP A 134 -1.18 -2.48 -8.45
C TRP A 134 -2.27 -2.72 -7.42
N THR A 135 -2.16 -3.82 -6.68
CA THR A 135 -3.10 -4.15 -5.61
C THR A 135 -2.39 -4.04 -4.27
N ALA A 136 -3.05 -3.45 -3.28
CA ALA A 136 -2.63 -3.53 -1.90
C ALA A 136 -2.99 -4.91 -1.34
N PHE A 137 -2.03 -5.54 -0.69
CA PHE A 137 -2.20 -6.83 -0.03
C PHE A 137 -1.97 -6.69 1.46
N THR A 138 -2.85 -7.22 2.29
CA THR A 138 -2.55 -7.45 3.70
C THR A 138 -1.56 -8.61 3.79
N LEU A 139 -0.39 -8.35 4.37
CA LEU A 139 0.63 -9.37 4.59
C LEU A 139 0.48 -9.98 5.98
N ILE A 140 0.06 -11.24 6.04
CA ILE A 140 -0.27 -11.92 7.30
C ILE A 140 0.82 -12.94 7.61
N LEU A 141 1.38 -12.87 8.82
CA LEU A 141 2.23 -13.94 9.36
C LEU A 141 1.36 -15.17 9.66
N VAL A 142 1.74 -16.31 9.11
CA VAL A 142 1.06 -17.59 9.35
C VAL A 142 1.83 -18.32 10.44
N GLU A 143 1.23 -18.46 11.62
CA GLU A 143 1.83 -19.24 12.71
C GLU A 143 1.72 -20.74 12.41
N ASP A 144 2.82 -21.45 12.66
CA ASP A 144 2.79 -22.90 12.71
C ASP A 144 2.34 -23.33 14.10
N GLN A 145 1.35 -24.23 14.17
CA GLN A 145 0.75 -24.77 15.42
C GLN A 145 1.73 -25.54 16.33
N GLN A 146 3.04 -25.31 16.28
CA GLN A 146 4.06 -26.07 17.01
C GLN A 146 5.15 -25.26 17.70
N THR A 147 5.09 -23.93 17.75
CA THR A 147 6.04 -23.17 18.58
C THR A 147 5.36 -22.66 19.85
N ASP A 148 5.63 -23.33 20.96
CA ASP A 148 5.49 -22.81 22.33
C ASP A 148 6.35 -21.54 22.47
N ARG A 149 5.88 -20.41 21.94
CA ARG A 149 6.42 -19.09 22.28
C ARG A 149 5.59 -18.52 23.43
N SER A 150 5.90 -19.03 24.61
CA SER A 150 5.52 -18.46 25.89
C SER A 150 5.98 -16.98 25.99
N ASP A 151 5.04 -16.13 26.39
CA ASP A 151 5.23 -14.75 26.86
C ASP A 151 5.97 -13.77 25.95
N TYR A 152 5.25 -13.17 25.00
CA TYR A 152 5.55 -11.81 24.56
C TYR A 152 4.25 -11.02 24.43
N SER A 153 4.25 -9.84 25.05
CA SER A 153 3.22 -8.80 24.95
C SER A 153 2.79 -8.54 23.51
N VAL A 154 1.59 -8.00 23.31
CA VAL A 154 1.01 -7.51 22.05
C VAL A 154 1.94 -6.49 21.39
N CYS A 155 3.01 -6.97 20.78
CA CYS A 155 4.02 -6.23 20.08
C CYS A 155 3.82 -6.59 18.62
N GLU A 156 3.75 -5.58 17.75
CA GLU A 156 3.63 -5.78 16.30
C GLU A 156 4.62 -6.85 15.85
N SER A 157 4.10 -8.00 15.41
CA SER A 157 4.92 -9.11 15.00
C SER A 157 5.56 -8.78 13.66
N TYR A 158 6.76 -8.18 13.69
CA TYR A 158 7.55 -7.92 12.50
C TYR A 158 7.75 -9.20 11.71
N ILE A 159 7.64 -9.08 10.39
CA ILE A 159 7.87 -10.20 9.49
C ILE A 159 9.37 -10.31 9.26
N CYS A 160 9.93 -11.47 9.60
CA CYS A 160 11.33 -11.80 9.29
C CYS A 160 11.40 -12.66 8.03
N TYR A 161 12.55 -12.62 7.36
CA TYR A 161 12.86 -13.61 6.34
C TYR A 161 12.87 -15.02 6.94
N GLY A 162 12.39 -15.99 6.17
CA GLY A 162 12.18 -17.37 6.63
C GLY A 162 10.80 -17.63 7.26
N CYS A 163 10.03 -16.59 7.60
CA CYS A 163 8.66 -16.74 8.05
C CYS A 163 7.71 -17.19 6.93
N VAL A 164 6.67 -17.95 7.30
CA VAL A 164 5.54 -18.25 6.43
C VAL A 164 4.58 -17.07 6.47
N VAL A 165 4.25 -16.53 5.30
CA VAL A 165 3.36 -15.39 5.12
C VAL A 165 2.28 -15.69 4.10
N GLN A 166 1.17 -14.97 4.22
CA GLN A 166 0.08 -15.00 3.25
C GLN A 166 -0.24 -13.58 2.78
N LEU A 167 -0.38 -13.41 1.47
CA LEU A 167 -0.78 -12.15 0.83
C LEU A 167 -2.27 -12.22 0.52
N VAL A 168 -3.05 -11.31 1.11
CA VAL A 168 -4.51 -11.25 0.95
C VAL A 168 -4.88 -9.92 0.29
N CYS A 169 -5.59 -9.96 -0.84
CA CYS A 169 -6.04 -8.75 -1.54
C CYS A 169 -6.98 -7.94 -0.64
N THR A 170 -6.67 -6.67 -0.38
CA THR A 170 -7.45 -5.83 0.55
C THR A 170 -8.86 -5.52 0.06
N ILE A 171 -9.12 -5.66 -1.24
CA ILE A 171 -10.42 -5.35 -1.86
C ILE A 171 -11.26 -6.61 -2.05
N SER A 172 -10.69 -7.64 -2.66
CA SER A 172 -11.45 -8.85 -3.04
C SER A 172 -11.39 -9.97 -2.01
N GLY A 173 -10.47 -9.91 -1.04
CA GLY A 173 -10.20 -11.00 -0.09
C GLY A 173 -9.50 -12.22 -0.70
N VAL A 174 -9.29 -12.27 -2.02
CA VAL A 174 -8.57 -13.37 -2.68
C VAL A 174 -7.12 -13.40 -2.18
N ALA A 175 -6.64 -14.59 -1.83
CA ALA A 175 -5.34 -14.79 -1.21
C ALA A 175 -4.43 -15.69 -2.06
N LEU A 176 -3.13 -15.40 -2.04
CA LEU A 176 -2.12 -16.35 -2.49
C LEU A 176 -1.98 -17.49 -1.48
N PRO A 177 -1.49 -18.68 -1.88
CA PRO A 177 -1.13 -19.73 -0.95
C PRO A 177 -0.09 -19.26 0.08
N PRO A 178 -0.01 -19.89 1.26
CA PRO A 178 1.06 -19.61 2.22
C PRO A 178 2.45 -19.84 1.60
N MET A 179 3.34 -18.87 1.78
CA MET A 179 4.66 -18.85 1.18
C MET A 179 5.72 -18.43 2.20
N VAL A 180 6.92 -18.97 2.08
CA VAL A 180 8.07 -18.51 2.85
C VAL A 180 8.70 -17.31 2.15
N ILE A 181 8.77 -16.17 2.84
CA ILE A 181 9.45 -14.99 2.31
C ILE A 181 10.96 -15.15 2.44
N ARG A 182 11.68 -15.05 1.32
CA ARG A 182 13.14 -15.21 1.23
C ARG A 182 13.80 -13.91 0.81
N LYS A 183 14.95 -13.60 1.40
CA LYS A 183 15.76 -12.44 0.99
C LYS A 183 16.41 -12.74 -0.36
N VAL A 184 16.40 -11.78 -1.26
CA VAL A 184 17.07 -11.91 -2.56
C VAL A 184 18.30 -11.04 -2.61
N ASN A 185 19.44 -11.66 -2.89
CA ASN A 185 20.67 -10.95 -3.20
C ASN A 185 21.09 -11.28 -4.64
N LYS A 186 21.16 -10.25 -5.48
CA LYS A 186 21.30 -10.36 -6.94
C LYS A 186 20.14 -11.18 -7.53
N GLN A 187 20.35 -12.45 -7.83
CA GLN A 187 19.38 -13.41 -8.36
C GLN A 187 19.27 -14.68 -7.49
N HIS A 188 19.79 -14.64 -6.26
CA HIS A 188 19.78 -15.80 -5.37
C HIS A 188 18.82 -15.56 -4.21
N ALA A 189 17.94 -16.53 -3.95
CA ALA A 189 17.22 -16.62 -2.69
C ALA A 189 18.17 -17.09 -1.60
N CYS A 190 18.26 -16.35 -0.51
CA CYS A 190 19.03 -16.73 0.68
C CYS A 190 18.10 -17.46 1.67
N LEU A 191 18.46 -18.69 2.04
CA LEU A 191 17.61 -19.60 2.82
C LEU A 191 17.83 -19.48 4.34
N ASP A 192 18.96 -18.94 4.76
CA ASP A 192 19.47 -18.89 6.13
C ASP A 192 19.42 -17.49 6.77
N ILE A 193 18.62 -16.60 6.19
CA ILE A 193 18.49 -15.22 6.67
C ILE A 193 17.30 -15.13 7.63
N ASP A 194 17.59 -14.70 8.85
CA ASP A 194 16.63 -14.34 9.88
C ASP A 194 16.86 -12.87 10.29
N GLU A 195 16.26 -11.95 9.53
CA GLU A 195 16.23 -10.52 9.82
C GLU A 195 14.87 -9.94 9.40
N PRO A 196 14.43 -8.82 9.98
CA PRO A 196 13.19 -8.15 9.58
C PRO A 196 13.19 -7.76 8.11
N VAL A 197 12.05 -7.99 7.45
CA VAL A 197 11.80 -7.51 6.10
C VAL A 197 11.63 -6.00 6.14
N SER A 198 12.34 -5.29 5.25
CA SER A 198 12.32 -3.83 5.20
C SER A 198 11.75 -3.28 3.91
N GLN A 199 11.28 -2.03 3.97
CA GLN A 199 10.82 -1.24 2.82
C GLN A 199 11.83 -1.30 1.67
N LEU A 200 11.33 -1.55 0.45
CA LEU A 200 12.08 -1.64 -0.81
C LEU A 200 13.14 -2.74 -0.87
N HIS A 201 13.12 -3.72 0.03
CA HIS A 201 13.96 -4.90 -0.11
C HIS A 201 13.56 -5.76 -1.31
N LYS A 202 14.55 -6.45 -1.89
CA LYS A 202 14.30 -7.53 -2.83
C LYS A 202 14.04 -8.83 -2.09
N CYS A 203 12.92 -9.47 -2.40
CA CYS A 203 12.48 -10.72 -1.81
C CYS A 203 11.93 -11.68 -2.87
N ALA A 204 11.75 -12.94 -2.47
CA ALA A 204 11.09 -13.97 -3.25
C ALA A 204 10.12 -14.73 -2.34
N PHE A 205 9.08 -15.31 -2.92
CA PHE A 205 8.06 -16.03 -2.18
C PHE A 205 8.08 -17.51 -2.58
N GLN A 206 8.62 -18.35 -1.71
CA GLN A 206 8.72 -19.79 -1.91
C GLN A 206 7.43 -20.47 -1.46
N LEU A 207 6.82 -21.34 -2.26
CA LEU A 207 5.61 -22.07 -1.84
C LEU A 207 5.90 -22.97 -0.64
N ARG A 208 5.10 -22.88 0.42
CA ARG A 208 5.32 -23.63 1.67
C ARG A 208 5.44 -25.13 1.46
N ASN A 209 4.60 -25.69 0.59
CA ASN A 209 4.47 -27.14 0.40
C ASN A 209 5.40 -27.70 -0.68
N SER A 210 6.25 -26.87 -1.30
CA SER A 210 7.11 -27.31 -2.40
C SER A 210 8.50 -26.71 -2.29
N LYS A 211 9.49 -27.59 -2.14
CA LYS A 211 10.90 -27.21 -2.13
C LYS A 211 11.27 -26.69 -3.51
N HIS A 212 11.89 -25.51 -3.56
CA HIS A 212 12.36 -24.82 -4.78
C HIS A 212 11.30 -24.19 -5.69
N MET A 213 10.01 -24.19 -5.34
CA MET A 213 8.98 -23.50 -6.16
C MET A 213 8.73 -22.09 -5.66
N TYR A 214 8.78 -21.10 -6.56
CA TYR A 214 8.62 -19.69 -6.24
C TYR A 214 7.51 -19.02 -7.04
N LEU A 215 6.88 -18.02 -6.42
CA LEU A 215 5.99 -17.09 -7.10
C LEU A 215 6.78 -16.30 -8.14
N CYS A 216 6.36 -16.41 -9.39
CA CYS A 216 7.06 -15.86 -10.52
C CYS A 216 6.10 -15.11 -11.43
N LEU A 217 6.55 -14.01 -12.03
CA LEU A 217 5.88 -13.46 -13.19
C LEU A 217 6.53 -13.93 -14.48
N SER A 218 5.70 -14.13 -15.51
CA SER A 218 6.14 -14.28 -16.89
C SER A 218 5.19 -13.48 -17.77
N ASN A 219 5.72 -12.44 -18.41
CA ASN A 219 4.92 -11.41 -19.08
C ASN A 219 3.89 -10.79 -18.11
N GLU A 220 2.60 -10.88 -18.43
CA GLU A 220 1.51 -10.37 -17.58
C GLU A 220 0.88 -11.45 -16.68
N LYS A 221 1.44 -12.67 -16.65
CA LYS A 221 0.89 -13.81 -15.89
C LYS A 221 1.69 -14.10 -14.64
N ILE A 222 1.00 -14.55 -13.60
CA ILE A 222 1.58 -15.09 -12.37
C ILE A 222 1.61 -16.61 -12.46
N LEU A 223 2.78 -17.20 -12.25
CA LEU A 223 3.10 -18.61 -12.41
C LEU A 223 3.97 -19.10 -11.25
N GLN A 224 4.22 -20.40 -11.22
CA GLN A 224 5.21 -21.00 -10.33
C GLN A 224 6.49 -21.29 -11.13
N TYR A 225 7.65 -21.00 -10.55
CA TYR A 225 8.95 -21.27 -11.16
C TYR A 225 9.79 -22.17 -10.25
N GLN A 226 10.42 -23.18 -10.84
CA GLN A 226 11.33 -24.07 -10.13
C GLN A 226 12.75 -23.49 -10.13
N ALA A 227 13.22 -23.06 -8.98
CA ALA A 227 14.58 -22.56 -8.78
C ALA A 227 15.62 -23.68 -8.93
N SER A 228 16.82 -23.29 -9.35
CA SER A 228 17.96 -24.21 -9.46
C SER A 228 18.80 -24.15 -8.17
N PRO A 229 19.00 -25.26 -7.44
CA PRO A 229 19.88 -25.28 -6.28
C PRO A 229 21.33 -24.92 -6.67
N CYS A 230 22.02 -24.15 -5.83
CA CYS A 230 23.42 -23.84 -6.07
C CYS A 230 24.33 -25.00 -5.64
N GLN A 231 25.09 -25.58 -6.57
CA GLN A 231 26.00 -26.71 -6.30
C GLN A 231 27.12 -26.38 -5.29
N LYS A 232 27.51 -25.10 -5.18
CA LYS A 232 28.60 -24.63 -4.31
C LYS A 232 28.13 -24.07 -2.97
N GLU A 233 26.86 -23.67 -2.86
CA GLU A 233 26.31 -22.96 -1.71
C GLU A 233 24.92 -23.52 -1.39
N SER A 234 24.81 -24.42 -0.42
CA SER A 234 23.55 -25.09 -0.08
C SER A 234 22.49 -24.16 0.54
N ASN A 235 22.90 -22.97 1.00
CA ASN A 235 22.02 -21.93 1.55
C ASN A 235 21.47 -20.97 0.49
N ARG A 236 21.71 -21.25 -0.81
CA ARG A 236 21.23 -20.41 -1.91
C ARG A 236 20.57 -21.19 -3.02
N GLU A 237 19.56 -20.56 -3.61
CA GLU A 237 18.87 -21.06 -4.80
C GLU A 237 18.87 -19.98 -5.88
N LEU A 238 19.23 -20.35 -7.10
CA LEU A 238 19.22 -19.47 -8.25
C LEU A 238 17.79 -19.28 -8.76
N LEU A 239 17.33 -18.03 -8.76
CA LEU A 239 16.04 -17.60 -9.25
C LEU A 239 16.13 -17.07 -10.68
N ASN A 240 15.02 -17.08 -11.40
CA ASN A 240 14.85 -16.23 -12.56
C ASN A 240 14.50 -14.79 -12.14
N ASP A 241 14.67 -13.83 -13.05
CA ASP A 241 14.36 -12.43 -12.77
C ASP A 241 12.89 -12.22 -12.38
N GLY A 242 11.97 -13.01 -12.94
CA GLY A 242 10.54 -12.93 -12.65
C GLY A 242 10.13 -13.36 -11.24
N SER A 243 10.99 -14.07 -10.51
CA SER A 243 10.74 -14.45 -9.11
C SER A 243 11.29 -13.45 -8.09
N CYS A 244 11.97 -12.39 -8.56
CA CYS A 244 12.57 -11.36 -7.71
C CYS A 244 11.61 -10.18 -7.54
N TRP A 245 10.92 -10.10 -6.41
CA TRP A 245 9.98 -9.03 -6.11
C TRP A 245 10.63 -7.95 -5.26
N THR A 246 10.13 -6.73 -5.34
CA THR A 246 10.41 -5.64 -4.41
C THR A 246 9.15 -5.36 -3.62
N ILE A 247 9.28 -5.38 -2.30
CA ILE A 247 8.17 -5.16 -1.37
C ILE A 247 8.20 -3.73 -0.83
N THR A 248 7.03 -3.10 -0.75
CA THR A 248 6.86 -1.78 -0.15
C THR A 248 5.55 -1.72 0.62
N GLY A 249 5.55 -1.06 1.76
CA GLY A 249 4.36 -0.68 2.50
C GLY A 249 3.52 0.30 1.71
N THR A 250 2.22 0.26 1.93
CA THR A 250 1.23 1.10 1.24
C THR A 250 0.19 1.59 2.24
N GLU A 251 -0.25 2.82 2.07
CA GLU A 251 -1.35 3.40 2.84
C GLU A 251 -2.50 3.76 1.91
N VAL A 252 -3.70 3.86 2.48
CA VAL A 252 -4.90 4.34 1.79
C VAL A 252 -5.50 5.43 2.66
N VAL A 253 -5.76 6.58 2.06
CA VAL A 253 -6.57 7.65 2.67
C VAL A 253 -7.85 7.73 1.89
N GLU A 254 -8.97 7.71 2.60
CA GLU A 254 -10.30 7.79 2.03
C GLU A 254 -10.98 9.07 2.52
N TYR A 255 -11.56 9.81 1.58
CA TYR A 255 -12.36 10.99 1.86
C TYR A 255 -13.73 10.78 1.24
N THR A 256 -14.76 10.93 2.06
CA THR A 256 -16.14 10.72 1.65
C THR A 256 -16.93 11.99 1.96
N PHE A 257 -17.63 12.50 0.96
CA PHE A 257 -18.49 13.66 1.08
C PHE A 257 -19.70 13.48 0.17
N SER A 258 -20.79 14.17 0.50
CA SER A 258 -22.00 14.22 -0.31
C SER A 258 -22.48 15.65 -0.39
N GLU A 259 -22.69 16.15 -1.61
CA GLU A 259 -23.32 17.46 -1.81
C GLU A 259 -24.84 17.30 -1.75
N SER A 260 -25.50 18.12 -0.94
CA SER A 260 -26.95 18.27 -1.02
C SER A 260 -27.30 19.17 -2.21
N LEU A 261 -28.38 18.85 -2.94
CA LEU A 261 -28.86 19.61 -4.10
C LEU A 261 -29.19 21.09 -3.78
N THR A 262 -29.20 21.46 -2.50
CA THR A 262 -29.49 22.79 -1.99
C THR A 262 -28.25 23.57 -1.54
N SER A 263 -27.04 22.98 -1.64
CA SER A 263 -25.81 23.59 -1.16
C SER A 263 -25.29 24.66 -2.13
N ILE A 264 -24.88 25.80 -1.57
CA ILE A 264 -24.07 26.81 -2.26
C ILE A 264 -22.73 26.14 -2.62
N GLN A 265 -22.20 26.42 -3.81
CA GLN A 265 -20.91 25.92 -4.27
C GLN A 265 -19.78 26.41 -3.33
N THR A 266 -19.42 25.60 -2.36
CA THR A 266 -18.31 25.84 -1.45
C THR A 266 -17.29 24.72 -1.59
N VAL A 267 -16.02 25.06 -1.40
CA VAL A 267 -14.94 24.07 -1.41
C VAL A 267 -15.17 23.11 -0.25
N ILE A 268 -15.21 21.80 -0.54
CA ILE A 268 -15.54 20.75 0.44
C ILE A 268 -14.44 20.59 1.50
N SER A 269 -13.19 20.94 1.16
CA SER A 269 -12.07 20.84 2.08
C SER A 269 -12.04 22.00 3.09
N PRO A 270 -11.62 21.76 4.34
CA PRO A 270 -11.05 20.50 4.84
C PRO A 270 -12.13 19.48 5.24
N VAL A 271 -11.99 18.25 4.74
CA VAL A 271 -12.94 17.16 5.06
C VAL A 271 -12.69 16.68 6.49
N PRO A 272 -13.73 16.63 7.35
CA PRO A 272 -13.61 16.09 8.71
C PRO A 272 -13.28 14.59 8.65
N VAL A 273 -12.29 14.17 9.44
CA VAL A 273 -11.87 12.76 9.54
C VAL A 273 -12.06 12.31 10.98
N ILE A 274 -12.83 11.24 11.19
CA ILE A 274 -13.07 10.66 12.51
C ILE A 274 -12.09 9.50 12.72
N ASN A 275 -11.28 9.60 13.77
CA ASN A 275 -10.27 8.60 14.12
C ASN A 275 -10.66 7.77 15.35
N GLY A 276 -11.58 8.26 16.18
CA GLY A 276 -12.02 7.58 17.39
C GLY A 276 -13.35 8.11 17.91
N LEU A 277 -14.06 7.24 18.62
CA LEU A 277 -15.33 7.54 19.29
C LEU A 277 -15.23 7.04 20.72
N GLU A 278 -15.52 7.89 21.69
CA GLU A 278 -15.52 7.57 23.11
C GLU A 278 -16.85 7.95 23.74
N LEU A 279 -17.46 7.02 24.48
CA LEU A 279 -18.73 7.28 25.16
C LEU A 279 -18.44 7.70 26.59
N ASN A 280 -18.79 8.95 26.91
CA ASN A 280 -18.62 9.53 28.23
C ASN A 280 -19.97 9.68 28.93
N GLY A 281 -20.00 9.35 30.23
CA GLY A 281 -21.18 9.47 31.08
C GLY A 281 -22.08 8.22 31.10
N GLY A 282 -23.31 8.39 31.60
CA GLY A 282 -24.29 7.31 31.75
C GLY A 282 -25.61 7.82 32.31
N GLY A 283 -26.73 7.16 31.93
CA GLY A 283 -28.07 7.56 32.37
C GLY A 283 -28.64 8.72 31.56
N HIS A 284 -28.98 9.84 32.22
CA HIS A 284 -29.70 10.96 31.59
C HIS A 284 -28.84 11.90 30.73
N VAL A 285 -27.50 11.83 30.83
CA VAL A 285 -26.58 12.63 30.03
C VAL A 285 -25.45 11.72 29.54
N ALA A 286 -25.66 11.09 28.40
CA ALA A 286 -24.62 10.38 27.67
C ALA A 286 -24.06 11.31 26.59
N MET A 287 -22.76 11.50 26.56
CA MET A 287 -22.07 12.30 25.54
C MET A 287 -21.15 11.41 24.72
N LEU A 288 -21.23 11.53 23.39
CA LEU A 288 -20.28 10.88 22.50
C LEU A 288 -19.17 11.87 22.16
N GLU A 289 -17.97 11.60 22.65
CA GLU A 289 -16.77 12.32 22.26
C GLU A 289 -16.24 11.77 20.95
N ILE A 290 -15.95 12.66 20.01
CA ILE A 290 -15.49 12.32 18.67
C ILE A 290 -14.08 12.88 18.50
N HIS A 291 -13.11 12.00 18.31
CA HIS A 291 -11.72 12.37 18.06
C HIS A 291 -11.42 12.31 16.57
N GLY A 292 -10.66 13.29 16.08
CA GLY A 292 -10.42 13.39 14.64
C GLY A 292 -9.64 14.63 14.23
N GLU A 293 -9.68 14.90 12.94
CA GLU A 293 -9.05 16.06 12.30
C GLU A 293 -10.10 16.89 11.55
N ASN A 294 -9.80 18.17 11.35
CA ASN A 294 -10.59 19.12 10.55
C ASN A 294 -12.03 19.36 11.04
N PHE A 295 -12.27 19.26 12.35
CA PHE A 295 -13.54 19.69 12.91
C PHE A 295 -13.66 21.22 12.95
N SER A 296 -14.89 21.72 12.83
CA SER A 296 -15.21 23.13 12.96
C SER A 296 -16.53 23.31 13.73
N PRO A 297 -16.77 24.49 14.34
CA PRO A 297 -18.02 24.78 15.04
C PRO A 297 -19.28 24.74 14.15
N TYR A 298 -19.12 24.69 12.83
CA TYR A 298 -20.20 24.62 11.85
C TYR A 298 -20.64 23.19 11.52
N LEU A 299 -19.91 22.17 12.00
CA LEU A 299 -20.28 20.78 11.81
C LEU A 299 -21.31 20.36 12.85
N LYS A 300 -22.27 19.54 12.41
CA LYS A 300 -23.27 18.89 13.25
C LYS A 300 -23.17 17.38 13.10
N VAL A 301 -23.31 16.68 14.21
CA VAL A 301 -23.31 15.21 14.24
C VAL A 301 -24.72 14.70 13.99
N TRP A 302 -24.85 13.68 13.15
CA TRP A 302 -26.13 13.04 12.83
C TRP A 302 -26.07 11.54 13.17
N PHE A 303 -27.09 11.05 13.84
CA PHE A 303 -27.32 9.62 14.07
C PHE A 303 -28.45 9.16 13.14
N GLY A 304 -28.07 8.58 12.01
CA GLY A 304 -29.03 8.29 10.94
C GLY A 304 -29.62 9.58 10.38
N ASN A 305 -30.92 9.81 10.60
CA ASN A 305 -31.65 11.01 10.17
C ASN A 305 -31.91 12.02 11.29
N MET A 306 -31.32 11.83 12.48
CA MET A 306 -31.50 12.72 13.63
C MET A 306 -30.25 13.56 13.87
N GLU A 307 -30.38 14.89 13.81
CA GLU A 307 -29.33 15.81 14.23
C GLU A 307 -29.18 15.77 15.76
N ALA A 308 -27.95 15.67 16.24
CA ALA A 308 -27.62 15.71 17.66
C ALA A 308 -27.11 17.09 18.08
N GLU A 309 -27.38 17.45 19.34
CA GLU A 309 -26.74 18.61 19.96
C GLU A 309 -25.22 18.40 19.95
N THR A 310 -24.52 19.28 19.23
CA THR A 310 -23.08 19.16 18.97
C THR A 310 -22.36 20.33 19.63
N MET A 311 -21.38 20.00 20.47
CA MET A 311 -20.48 20.94 21.14
C MET A 311 -19.08 20.77 20.55
N PHE A 312 -18.42 21.88 20.24
CA PHE A 312 -17.03 21.93 19.74
C PHE A 312 -16.09 22.39 20.85
#